data_AF-A0A5N9DQ64-F1
#
_entry.id   AF-A0A5N9DQ64-F1
#
_cell.length_a   1.000
_cell.length_b   1.000
_cell.length_c   1.000
_cell.angle_alpha   90.00
_cell.angle_beta   90.00
_cell.angle_gamma   90.00
#
_symmetry.space_group_name_H-M   'P 1'
#
loop_
_entity.id
_entity.type
_entity.pdbx_description
1 polymer ?
#
loop_
_entity_poly.entity_id
_entity_poly.type
_entity_poly.pdbx_seq_one_letter_code
_entity_poly.pdbx_strand_id
1 'polypeptide(L)'
;MKDLLKNTKLMVIGGLLIIGIIVAAIIIVITNSQSEPLIKNVFITAGGAVSNDTYQSRGGATEADKELSAQIEIPLTVNLASQSGWSKATECIPGQGRYYKKTDSYPFMTIYDFDGNLIGLYQFSNNKMSTPWEETVGPYKLNGEPILSQTHYGVYLFLLDPTNACESGTAYESVYYLSSRFNTASPSSLPSYLIPDTAALAIEQGWDSLPYCSQGRGNYFTKSDEEYLLMYNSAGSPIGIYQKSLEVMDLPWRKIPKLVGGGGLDVITDEHYGVFIYFGDNIRACKTGETAAGSGSPYGGPASAARSTPTPYVEPTATPLPTD
;
A
#
# COMPACT_ATOMS: atom_id res chain seq x y z
N MET A 1 24.52 55.79 -17.06
CA MET A 1 24.76 54.33 -17.01
C MET A 1 26.25 53.94 -17.08
N LYS A 2 27.12 54.72 -17.75
CA LYS A 2 28.57 54.47 -17.82
C LYS A 2 29.36 54.70 -16.51
N ASP A 3 28.81 55.43 -15.54
CA ASP A 3 29.51 55.74 -14.28
C ASP A 3 29.33 54.70 -13.16
N LEU A 4 28.36 53.78 -13.27
CA LEU A 4 28.16 52.72 -12.28
C LEU A 4 29.18 51.57 -12.41
N LEU A 5 29.88 51.47 -13.53
CA LEU A 5 30.87 50.42 -13.83
C LEU A 5 32.31 50.75 -13.38
N LYS A 6 32.56 51.91 -12.75
CA LYS A 6 33.92 52.27 -12.28
C LYS A 6 34.18 51.98 -10.81
N ASN A 7 33.16 51.63 -10.04
CA ASN A 7 33.30 51.43 -8.61
C ASN A 7 33.53 49.94 -8.31
N THR A 8 34.80 49.55 -8.27
CA THR A 8 35.26 48.15 -8.09
C THR A 8 34.66 47.49 -6.85
N LYS A 9 34.38 48.27 -5.78
CA LYS A 9 33.70 47.77 -4.58
C LYS A 9 32.24 47.38 -4.82
N LEU A 10 31.52 48.14 -5.65
CA LEU A 10 30.12 47.82 -6.00
C LEU A 10 30.03 46.61 -6.92
N MET A 11 31.00 46.41 -7.82
CA MET A 11 31.06 45.19 -8.65
C MET A 11 31.36 43.93 -7.83
N VAL A 12 32.25 44.01 -6.85
CA VAL A 12 32.58 42.86 -5.99
C VAL A 12 31.39 42.46 -5.11
N ILE A 13 30.65 43.43 -4.55
CA ILE A 13 29.45 43.17 -3.75
C ILE A 13 28.33 42.59 -4.63
N GLY A 14 28.12 43.13 -5.83
CA GLY A 14 27.13 42.60 -6.78
C GLY A 14 27.46 41.17 -7.24
N GLY A 15 28.73 40.88 -7.50
CA GLY A 15 29.19 39.54 -7.88
C GLY A 15 28.99 38.49 -6.77
N LEU A 16 29.30 38.84 -5.51
CA LEU A 16 29.09 37.95 -4.37
C LEU A 16 27.61 37.65 -4.11
N LEU A 17 26.73 38.64 -4.30
CA LEU A 17 25.28 38.44 -4.20
C LEU A 17 24.76 37.46 -5.26
N ILE A 18 25.23 37.59 -6.50
CA ILE A 18 24.85 36.70 -7.60
C ILE A 18 25.35 35.27 -7.33
N ILE A 19 26.59 35.10 -6.87
CA ILE A 19 27.13 33.78 -6.51
C ILE A 19 26.32 33.17 -5.36
N GLY A 20 25.95 33.95 -4.34
CA GLY A 20 25.11 33.48 -3.23
C GLY A 20 23.74 32.99 -3.71
N ILE A 21 23.11 33.71 -4.64
CA ILE A 21 21.82 33.32 -5.24
C ILE A 21 21.98 32.05 -6.08
N ILE A 22 23.05 31.93 -6.86
CA ILE A 22 23.31 30.74 -7.69
C ILE A 22 23.54 29.51 -6.80
N VAL A 23 24.34 29.64 -5.72
CA VAL A 23 24.56 28.55 -4.77
C VAL A 23 23.26 28.15 -4.08
N ALA A 24 22.44 29.12 -3.64
CA ALA A 24 21.14 28.84 -3.05
C ALA A 24 20.19 28.14 -4.05
N ALA A 25 20.16 28.57 -5.31
CA ALA A 25 19.36 27.96 -6.37
C ALA A 25 19.83 26.52 -6.68
N ILE A 26 21.14 26.27 -6.73
CA ILE A 26 21.70 24.93 -6.92
C ILE A 26 21.34 24.03 -5.74
N ILE A 27 21.44 24.52 -4.50
CA ILE A 27 21.03 23.77 -3.30
C ILE A 27 19.54 23.43 -3.38
N ILE A 28 18.67 24.39 -3.74
CA ILE A 28 17.22 24.17 -3.89
C ILE A 28 16.93 23.12 -4.96
N VAL A 29 17.59 23.20 -6.13
CA VAL A 29 17.41 22.24 -7.22
C VAL A 29 17.87 20.85 -6.82
N ILE A 30 19.01 20.72 -6.13
CA ILE A 30 19.50 19.43 -5.63
C ILE A 30 18.52 18.86 -4.58
N THR A 31 18.02 19.69 -3.66
CA THR A 31 17.04 19.23 -2.65
C THR A 31 15.68 18.88 -3.25
N ASN A 32 15.26 19.52 -4.35
CA ASN A 32 14.01 19.24 -5.05
C ASN A 32 14.12 18.17 -6.14
N SER A 33 15.32 17.66 -6.43
CA SER A 33 15.53 16.64 -7.46
C SER A 33 15.10 15.23 -7.02
N GLN A 34 14.46 15.08 -5.86
CA GLN A 34 13.90 13.79 -5.46
C GLN A 34 12.84 13.37 -6.47
N SER A 35 13.13 12.29 -7.20
CA SER A 35 12.16 11.60 -8.04
C SER A 35 10.89 11.32 -7.25
N GLU A 36 9.72 11.54 -7.86
CA GLU A 36 8.46 11.19 -7.20
C GLU A 36 8.49 9.71 -6.77
N PRO A 37 8.04 9.39 -5.55
CA PRO A 37 8.04 8.02 -5.07
C PRO A 37 7.09 7.18 -5.92
N LEU A 38 7.55 6.00 -6.35
CA LEU A 38 6.75 5.05 -7.13
C LEU A 38 5.50 4.58 -6.38
N ILE A 39 5.65 4.40 -5.07
CA ILE A 39 4.56 4.08 -4.15
C ILE A 39 3.92 5.40 -3.69
N LYS A 40 2.62 5.53 -3.91
CA LYS A 40 1.89 6.78 -3.63
C LYS A 40 1.31 6.86 -2.22
N ASN A 41 1.00 5.71 -1.62
CA ASN A 41 0.44 5.63 -0.28
C ASN A 41 0.64 4.22 0.28
N VAL A 42 0.98 4.14 1.57
CA VAL A 42 0.96 2.90 2.34
C VAL A 42 0.41 3.20 3.71
N PHE A 43 -0.56 2.41 4.17
CA PHE A 43 -1.10 2.55 5.51
C PHE A 43 -1.64 1.25 6.08
N ILE A 44 -1.62 1.19 7.40
CA ILE A 44 -2.10 0.05 8.18
C ILE A 44 -3.33 0.48 8.98
N THR A 45 -4.37 -0.34 8.98
CA THR A 45 -5.60 -0.05 9.73
C THR A 45 -6.31 -1.34 10.10
N ALA A 46 -6.93 -1.38 11.28
CA ALA A 46 -7.90 -2.42 11.59
C ALA A 46 -9.33 -2.07 11.13
N GLY A 47 -9.58 -0.79 10.82
CA GLY A 47 -10.83 -0.34 10.22
C GLY A 47 -10.79 -0.53 8.71
N GLY A 48 -11.68 -1.37 8.17
CA GLY A 48 -11.87 -1.48 6.73
C GLY A 48 -12.16 -0.10 6.14
N ALA A 49 -11.55 0.21 4.99
CA ALA A 49 -11.57 1.55 4.41
C ALA A 49 -12.93 2.27 4.49
N VAL A 50 -12.85 3.53 4.92
CA VAL A 50 -13.93 4.50 5.09
C VAL A 50 -14.66 4.73 3.77
N SER A 51 -15.95 4.35 3.71
CA SER A 51 -16.92 4.93 2.77
C SER A 51 -18.35 4.53 3.18
N ASN A 52 -18.99 5.38 3.99
CA ASN A 52 -20.43 5.63 4.10
C ASN A 52 -21.47 4.47 4.14
N ASP A 53 -21.04 3.21 4.23
CA ASP A 53 -21.97 2.08 4.21
C ASP A 53 -22.34 1.72 5.64
N THR A 54 -23.59 2.05 5.96
CA THR A 54 -24.29 1.96 7.25
C THR A 54 -24.26 0.60 7.96
N TYR A 55 -23.55 -0.40 7.45
CA TYR A 55 -23.58 -1.76 7.99
C TYR A 55 -22.61 -2.00 9.16
N GLN A 56 -21.46 -1.31 9.22
CA GLN A 56 -20.59 -1.38 10.42
C GLN A 56 -21.05 -0.45 11.55
N SER A 57 -22.02 0.43 11.32
CA SER A 57 -22.53 1.39 12.31
C SER A 57 -23.54 0.79 13.30
N ARG A 58 -23.87 -0.51 13.22
CA ARG A 58 -24.90 -1.14 14.07
C ARG A 58 -24.37 -1.80 15.35
N GLY A 59 -23.06 -1.88 15.55
CA GLY A 59 -22.45 -2.17 16.84
C GLY A 59 -21.67 -0.93 17.29
N GLY A 60 -22.16 -0.23 18.32
CA GLY A 60 -21.63 1.07 18.72
C GLY A 60 -20.12 1.05 18.96
N ALA A 61 -19.38 1.72 18.06
CA ALA A 61 -17.98 2.05 18.31
C ALA A 61 -17.91 3.00 19.51
N THR A 62 -17.23 2.58 20.56
CA THR A 62 -16.90 3.43 21.71
C THR A 62 -15.93 4.53 21.29
N GLU A 63 -15.80 5.61 22.06
CA GLU A 63 -14.76 6.63 21.80
C GLU A 63 -13.34 6.03 21.83
N ALA A 64 -13.15 4.97 22.62
CA ALA A 64 -11.93 4.16 22.62
C ALA A 64 -11.75 3.33 21.34
N ASP A 65 -12.79 3.12 20.53
CA ASP A 65 -12.69 2.49 19.20
C ASP A 65 -12.39 3.53 18.11
N LYS A 66 -12.68 4.82 18.34
CA LYS A 66 -12.43 5.93 17.40
C LYS A 66 -10.99 6.45 17.45
N GLU A 67 -10.37 6.57 18.63
CA GLU A 67 -8.95 6.92 18.74
C GLU A 67 -8.01 5.80 18.24
N LEU A 68 -8.55 4.58 18.12
CA LEU A 68 -7.80 3.33 18.03
C LEU A 68 -8.10 2.59 16.70
N SER A 69 -9.04 3.13 15.91
CA SER A 69 -9.20 2.93 14.45
C SER A 69 -8.33 3.88 13.63
N ALA A 70 -7.38 4.56 14.28
CA ALA A 70 -6.41 5.43 13.65
C ALA A 70 -5.62 4.67 12.58
N GLN A 71 -5.74 5.16 11.35
CA GLN A 71 -4.90 4.79 10.23
C GLN A 71 -3.44 5.13 10.57
N ILE A 72 -2.56 4.14 10.48
CA ILE A 72 -1.12 4.37 10.60
C ILE A 72 -0.59 4.61 9.20
N GLU A 73 -0.35 5.88 8.86
CA GLU A 73 0.33 6.24 7.62
C GLU A 73 1.82 5.87 7.71
N ILE A 74 2.30 5.19 6.67
CA ILE A 74 3.68 4.75 6.57
C ILE A 74 4.46 5.80 5.77
N PRO A 75 5.57 6.35 6.32
CA PRO A 75 6.35 7.34 5.62
C PRO A 75 6.97 6.75 4.35
N LEU A 76 6.78 7.43 3.22
CA LEU A 76 7.25 6.99 1.92
C LEU A 76 8.74 7.29 1.69
N THR A 77 9.34 8.15 2.51
CA THR A 77 10.76 8.50 2.43
C THR A 77 11.43 8.55 3.80
N VAL A 78 12.75 8.37 3.84
CA VAL A 78 13.56 8.51 5.06
C VAL A 78 13.43 9.89 5.70
N ASN A 79 13.20 10.94 4.90
CA ASN A 79 12.99 12.30 5.38
C ASN A 79 11.65 12.40 6.14
N LEU A 80 10.57 11.89 5.55
CA LEU A 80 9.26 11.84 6.21
C LEU A 80 9.29 10.94 7.44
N ALA A 81 10.02 9.82 7.37
CA ALA A 81 10.21 8.91 8.49
C ALA A 81 10.87 9.63 9.67
N SER A 82 12.00 10.30 9.42
CA SER A 82 12.75 11.05 10.44
C SER A 82 11.91 12.16 11.07
N GLN A 83 11.16 12.91 10.25
CA GLN A 83 10.22 13.95 10.73
C GLN A 83 9.08 13.38 11.57
N SER A 84 8.68 12.13 11.31
CA SER A 84 7.57 11.43 11.98
C SER A 84 8.03 10.56 13.15
N GLY A 85 9.26 10.75 13.62
CA GLY A 85 9.83 10.09 14.81
C GLY A 85 10.40 8.68 14.57
N TRP A 86 10.56 8.26 13.31
CA TRP A 86 11.26 7.02 12.99
C TRP A 86 12.78 7.25 13.04
N SER A 87 13.51 6.32 13.67
CA SER A 87 14.96 6.37 13.81
C SER A 87 15.61 5.26 13.00
N LYS A 88 16.76 5.57 12.38
CA LYS A 88 17.54 4.58 11.63
C LYS A 88 18.04 3.48 12.56
N ALA A 89 17.73 2.23 12.25
CA ALA A 89 18.16 1.06 13.02
C ALA A 89 19.41 0.39 12.42
N THR A 90 19.60 0.50 11.09
CA THR A 90 20.72 -0.14 10.38
C THR A 90 21.30 0.76 9.29
N GLU A 91 22.53 0.47 8.88
CA GLU A 91 22.98 0.81 7.52
C GLU A 91 22.27 -0.07 6.48
N CYS A 92 22.49 0.20 5.20
CA CYS A 92 21.84 -0.58 4.13
C CYS A 92 22.38 -2.01 4.11
N ILE A 93 21.49 -2.99 4.25
CA ILE A 93 21.79 -4.41 4.20
C ILE A 93 21.51 -4.91 2.77
N PRO A 94 22.50 -5.47 2.05
CA PRO A 94 22.31 -5.99 0.69
C PRO A 94 21.13 -6.96 0.61
N GLY A 95 20.27 -6.81 -0.40
CA GLY A 95 19.08 -7.63 -0.58
C GLY A 95 17.94 -7.36 0.42
N GLN A 96 18.05 -6.33 1.27
CA GLN A 96 17.01 -5.98 2.25
C GLN A 96 16.71 -4.48 2.28
N GLY A 97 17.74 -3.63 2.38
CA GLY A 97 17.60 -2.18 2.54
C GLY A 97 17.96 -1.67 3.94
N ARG A 98 17.51 -0.45 4.27
CA ARG A 98 17.73 0.24 5.55
C ARG A 98 16.50 0.16 6.43
N TYR A 99 16.66 -0.34 7.65
CA TYR A 99 15.57 -0.43 8.61
C TYR A 99 15.44 0.85 9.41
N TYR A 100 14.20 1.30 9.61
CA TYR A 100 13.84 2.37 10.52
C TYR A 100 12.77 1.87 11.49
N LYS A 101 12.95 2.20 12.77
CA LYS A 101 12.05 1.82 13.86
C LYS A 101 11.51 3.07 14.54
N LYS A 102 10.22 3.06 14.90
CA LYS A 102 9.56 4.13 15.65
C LYS A 102 9.13 3.61 17.01
N THR A 103 9.94 3.94 18.03
CA THR A 103 9.75 3.52 19.44
C THR A 103 9.38 2.02 19.56
N ASP A 104 8.98 1.54 20.73
CA ASP A 104 8.39 0.19 20.87
C ASP A 104 6.85 0.23 20.68
N SER A 105 6.36 1.26 19.99
CA SER A 105 4.93 1.54 19.87
C SER A 105 4.22 0.70 18.82
N TYR A 106 4.97 0.14 17.85
CA TYR A 106 4.40 -0.65 16.77
C TYR A 106 5.21 -1.93 16.52
N PRO A 107 4.53 -3.06 16.24
CA PRO A 107 5.15 -4.35 15.95
C PRO A 107 5.70 -4.43 14.52
N PHE A 108 6.29 -3.34 14.00
CA PHE A 108 6.89 -3.32 12.67
C PHE A 108 7.99 -2.26 12.51
N MET A 109 8.82 -2.45 11.49
CA MET A 109 9.84 -1.53 11.01
C MET A 109 9.57 -1.19 9.54
N THR A 110 9.99 0.00 9.13
CA THR A 110 9.96 0.44 7.72
C THR A 110 11.30 0.17 7.07
N ILE A 111 11.28 -0.19 5.78
CA ILE A 111 12.47 -0.55 5.01
C ILE A 111 12.61 0.40 3.83
N TYR A 112 13.77 1.03 3.68
CA TYR A 112 14.06 1.98 2.59
C TYR A 112 15.24 1.52 1.75
N ASP A 113 15.24 1.89 0.48
CA ASP A 113 16.42 1.74 -0.39
C ASP A 113 17.54 2.72 -0.02
N PHE A 114 18.61 2.76 -0.80
CA PHE A 114 19.77 3.64 -0.62
C PHE A 114 19.44 5.11 -0.86
N ASP A 115 18.55 5.40 -1.79
CA ASP A 115 18.14 6.76 -2.16
C ASP A 115 17.09 7.35 -1.18
N GLY A 116 16.51 6.49 -0.34
CA GLY A 116 15.61 6.85 0.75
C GLY A 116 14.14 6.66 0.47
N ASN A 117 13.76 5.86 -0.53
CA ASN A 117 12.38 5.51 -0.85
C ASN A 117 11.94 4.27 -0.08
N LEU A 118 10.69 4.24 0.36
CA LEU A 118 10.09 3.07 1.01
C LEU A 118 10.04 1.90 0.02
N ILE A 119 10.58 0.76 0.42
CA ILE A 119 10.56 -0.48 -0.38
C ILE A 119 9.84 -1.63 0.33
N GLY A 120 9.55 -1.50 1.63
CA GLY A 120 8.86 -2.57 2.35
C GLY A 120 8.67 -2.31 3.83
N LEU A 121 8.12 -3.32 4.48
CA LEU A 121 7.87 -3.40 5.92
C LEU A 121 8.41 -4.72 6.45
N TYR A 122 8.99 -4.69 7.64
CA TYR A 122 9.25 -5.88 8.44
C TYR A 122 8.32 -5.89 9.63
N GLN A 123 7.47 -6.91 9.76
CA GLN A 123 6.54 -7.05 10.87
C GLN A 123 7.03 -8.14 11.81
N PHE A 124 6.78 -7.99 13.10
CA PHE A 124 7.21 -8.94 14.12
C PHE A 124 6.14 -9.16 15.19
N SER A 125 6.05 -10.38 15.72
CA SER A 125 5.11 -10.74 16.80
C SER A 125 5.78 -11.69 17.79
N ASN A 126 5.45 -11.55 19.08
CA ASN A 126 5.85 -12.54 20.10
C ASN A 126 4.91 -13.73 20.15
N ASN A 127 3.73 -13.59 19.55
CA ASN A 127 2.75 -14.66 19.45
C ASN A 127 3.02 -15.48 18.20
N LYS A 128 2.64 -16.76 18.26
CA LYS A 128 2.80 -17.67 17.14
C LYS A 128 2.01 -17.17 15.94
N MET A 129 2.66 -17.12 14.79
CA MET A 129 2.06 -16.75 13.52
C MET A 129 2.22 -17.91 12.53
N SER A 130 1.26 -18.05 11.63
CA SER A 130 1.32 -19.03 10.53
C SER A 130 2.13 -18.48 9.35
N THR A 131 2.44 -19.34 8.39
CA THR A 131 3.05 -18.97 7.10
C THR A 131 2.35 -17.73 6.50
N PRO A 132 3.11 -16.75 5.96
CA PRO A 132 4.56 -16.80 5.70
C PRO A 132 5.46 -16.36 6.86
N TRP A 133 4.93 -16.18 8.07
CA TRP A 133 5.76 -15.81 9.23
C TRP A 133 6.63 -16.97 9.70
N GLU A 134 7.86 -16.66 10.10
CA GLU A 134 8.80 -17.64 10.65
C GLU A 134 9.37 -17.17 11.98
N GLU A 135 9.58 -18.12 12.91
CA GLU A 135 10.29 -17.85 14.16
C GLU A 135 11.76 -17.53 13.87
N THR A 136 12.23 -16.38 14.35
CA THR A 136 13.55 -15.83 14.03
C THR A 136 14.09 -14.96 15.16
N VAL A 137 15.39 -14.70 15.09
CA VAL A 137 16.13 -13.74 15.92
C VAL A 137 16.70 -12.59 15.06
N GLY A 138 16.42 -12.59 13.75
CA GLY A 138 16.73 -11.50 12.83
C GLY A 138 15.64 -10.41 12.81
N PRO A 139 15.77 -9.37 11.97
CA PRO A 139 16.83 -9.15 11.00
C PRO A 139 18.14 -8.76 11.69
N TYR A 140 19.26 -8.95 11.00
CA TYR A 140 20.60 -8.69 11.53
C TYR A 140 21.22 -7.47 10.87
N LYS A 141 21.94 -6.68 11.66
CA LYS A 141 22.87 -5.65 11.17
C LYS A 141 24.05 -6.29 10.44
N LEU A 142 24.80 -5.49 9.68
CA LEU A 142 26.02 -5.93 8.99
C LEU A 142 27.12 -6.47 9.93
N ASN A 143 27.11 -6.07 11.21
CA ASN A 143 28.03 -6.59 12.22
C ASN A 143 27.57 -7.92 12.86
N GLY A 144 26.46 -8.50 12.41
CA GLY A 144 25.89 -9.75 12.93
C GLY A 144 25.06 -9.59 14.19
N GLU A 145 24.92 -8.38 14.74
CA GLU A 145 24.01 -8.15 15.87
C GLU A 145 22.55 -8.11 15.39
N PRO A 146 21.61 -8.71 16.13
CA PRO A 146 20.21 -8.62 15.78
C PRO A 146 19.68 -7.20 16.01
N ILE A 147 18.75 -6.76 15.15
CA ILE A 147 18.03 -5.49 15.33
C ILE A 147 17.05 -5.62 16.52
N LEU A 148 16.43 -6.79 16.66
CA LEU A 148 15.52 -7.15 17.75
C LEU A 148 16.17 -8.22 18.61
N SER A 149 16.38 -7.93 19.89
CA SER A 149 17.17 -8.81 20.79
C SER A 149 16.47 -10.10 21.21
N GLN A 150 15.17 -10.22 20.97
CA GLN A 150 14.35 -11.36 21.39
C GLN A 150 13.90 -12.19 20.19
N THR A 151 13.77 -13.50 20.38
CA THR A 151 13.12 -14.38 19.42
C THR A 151 11.66 -13.93 19.21
N HIS A 152 11.23 -13.90 17.95
CA HIS A 152 9.89 -13.48 17.55
C HIS A 152 9.53 -14.15 16.22
N TYR A 153 8.26 -14.10 15.86
CA TYR A 153 7.80 -14.42 14.51
C TYR A 153 7.99 -13.20 13.63
N GLY A 154 8.70 -13.33 12.52
CA GLY A 154 9.02 -12.25 11.59
C GLY A 154 8.49 -12.50 10.20
N VAL A 155 8.08 -11.43 9.50
CA VAL A 155 7.70 -11.50 8.09
C VAL A 155 8.00 -10.18 7.37
N TYR A 156 8.31 -10.29 6.09
CA TYR A 156 8.56 -9.19 5.18
C TYR A 156 7.37 -8.96 4.26
N LEU A 157 6.98 -7.70 4.14
CA LEU A 157 6.16 -7.22 3.03
C LEU A 157 7.03 -6.32 2.16
N PHE A 158 7.61 -6.88 1.10
CA PHE A 158 8.32 -6.09 0.10
C PHE A 158 7.33 -5.51 -0.89
N LEU A 159 7.35 -4.18 -1.01
CA LEU A 159 6.62 -3.43 -2.00
C LEU A 159 7.47 -3.21 -3.25
N LEU A 160 8.79 -3.20 -3.14
CA LEU A 160 9.69 -3.12 -4.30
C LEU A 160 10.77 -4.19 -4.18
N ASP A 161 11.42 -4.56 -5.30
CA ASP A 161 12.45 -5.60 -5.31
C ASP A 161 13.66 -5.21 -4.44
N PRO A 162 13.93 -5.93 -3.34
CA PRO A 162 14.99 -5.52 -2.43
C PRO A 162 16.39 -5.88 -2.94
N THR A 163 16.54 -6.63 -4.05
CA THR A 163 17.84 -7.14 -4.56
C THR A 163 18.88 -6.02 -4.66
N ASN A 164 18.50 -4.90 -5.27
CA ASN A 164 19.39 -3.76 -5.51
C ASN A 164 19.12 -2.59 -4.53
N ALA A 165 18.44 -2.84 -3.41
CA ALA A 165 18.06 -1.79 -2.46
C ALA A 165 19.24 -0.95 -1.94
N CYS A 166 20.48 -1.45 -2.01
CA CYS A 166 21.68 -0.74 -1.55
C CYS A 166 22.50 -0.10 -2.66
N GLU A 167 22.00 -0.09 -3.90
CA GLU A 167 22.60 0.60 -5.03
C GLU A 167 21.91 1.96 -5.24
N SER A 168 22.70 3.00 -5.49
CA SER A 168 22.15 4.34 -5.76
C SER A 168 21.63 4.43 -7.19
N GLY A 169 20.52 5.14 -7.38
CA GLY A 169 19.87 5.30 -8.67
C GLY A 169 19.12 4.04 -9.11
N THR A 170 18.73 3.18 -8.16
CA THR A 170 17.97 1.96 -8.47
C THR A 170 16.63 2.34 -9.09
N ALA A 171 16.43 1.95 -10.35
CA ALA A 171 15.15 2.08 -11.04
C ALA A 171 14.35 0.79 -10.83
N TYR A 172 13.19 0.91 -10.19
CA TYR A 172 12.27 -0.22 -10.07
C TYR A 172 11.37 -0.30 -11.31
N GLU A 173 11.36 -1.46 -11.96
CA GLU A 173 10.54 -1.68 -13.16
C GLU A 173 9.04 -1.81 -12.83
N SER A 174 8.69 -2.11 -11.58
CA SER A 174 7.30 -2.21 -11.12
C SER A 174 7.14 -1.81 -9.64
N VAL A 175 5.93 -1.39 -9.26
CA VAL A 175 5.60 -0.83 -7.94
C VAL A 175 5.38 -1.91 -6.87
N TYR A 176 5.41 -3.20 -7.24
CA TYR A 176 5.17 -4.32 -6.34
C TYR A 176 6.30 -5.34 -6.51
N TYR A 177 6.83 -5.93 -5.43
CA TYR A 177 7.77 -7.04 -5.56
C TYR A 177 6.98 -8.29 -5.98
N LEU A 178 7.06 -8.61 -7.27
CA LEU A 178 6.16 -9.56 -7.93
C LEU A 178 6.70 -10.99 -7.82
N SER A 179 5.88 -11.92 -7.36
CA SER A 179 6.02 -13.34 -7.71
C SER A 179 5.64 -13.54 -9.18
N SER A 180 6.36 -12.90 -10.11
CA SER A 180 6.15 -13.12 -11.54
C SER A 180 6.56 -14.55 -11.91
N ARG A 181 5.98 -15.09 -12.99
CA ARG A 181 6.27 -16.43 -13.55
C ARG A 181 7.75 -16.68 -13.88
N PHE A 182 8.62 -15.67 -13.76
CA PHE A 182 10.02 -15.70 -14.15
C PHE A 182 11.01 -15.48 -12.99
N ASN A 183 10.54 -15.30 -11.76
CA ASN A 183 11.43 -15.19 -10.60
C ASN A 183 10.93 -16.04 -9.42
N THR A 184 11.15 -17.35 -9.49
CA THR A 184 11.01 -18.27 -8.34
C THR A 184 12.07 -18.03 -7.26
N ALA A 185 13.02 -17.13 -7.52
CA ALA A 185 13.90 -16.61 -6.50
C ALA A 185 13.29 -15.31 -5.98
N SER A 186 12.54 -15.41 -4.88
CA SER A 186 12.76 -14.40 -3.85
C SER A 186 14.28 -14.29 -3.68
N PRO A 187 14.94 -13.13 -3.87
CA PRO A 187 16.39 -12.99 -3.70
C PRO A 187 16.81 -13.27 -2.26
N SER A 188 15.84 -13.55 -1.39
CA SER A 188 16.02 -13.70 0.02
C SER A 188 15.26 -14.94 0.48
N SER A 189 15.96 -15.83 1.17
CA SER A 189 15.40 -16.89 2.01
C SER A 189 14.63 -16.32 3.21
N LEU A 190 14.03 -15.13 3.05
CA LEU A 190 13.35 -14.40 4.09
C LEU A 190 11.86 -14.74 4.04
N PRO A 191 11.22 -14.90 5.22
CA PRO A 191 9.79 -15.11 5.31
C PRO A 191 9.03 -13.91 4.74
N SER A 192 8.45 -14.01 3.54
CA SER A 192 7.84 -12.86 2.86
C SER A 192 6.50 -13.20 2.24
N TYR A 193 5.63 -12.19 2.14
CA TYR A 193 4.37 -12.32 1.39
C TYR A 193 4.64 -12.42 -0.10
N LEU A 194 4.05 -13.42 -0.74
CA LEU A 194 4.03 -13.55 -2.19
C LEU A 194 2.71 -12.95 -2.70
N ILE A 195 2.82 -11.78 -3.34
CA ILE A 195 1.67 -11.02 -3.86
C ILE A 195 1.77 -11.01 -5.40
N PRO A 196 0.91 -11.75 -6.10
CA PRO A 196 0.81 -11.71 -7.54
C PRO A 196 0.51 -10.29 -8.06
N ASP A 197 1.11 -9.93 -9.19
CA ASP A 197 0.97 -8.61 -9.82
C ASP A 197 -0.44 -8.32 -10.34
N THR A 198 -1.21 -9.39 -10.57
CA THR A 198 -2.53 -9.35 -11.15
C THR A 198 -3.45 -10.38 -10.50
N ALA A 199 -4.73 -10.06 -10.44
CA ALA A 199 -5.76 -10.99 -10.01
C ALA A 199 -5.79 -12.28 -10.86
N ALA A 200 -5.50 -12.16 -12.16
CA ALA A 200 -5.41 -13.32 -13.06
C ALA A 200 -4.25 -14.25 -12.67
N LEU A 201 -3.07 -13.70 -12.38
CA LEU A 201 -1.93 -14.48 -11.90
C LEU A 201 -2.21 -15.10 -10.53
N ALA A 202 -2.93 -14.40 -9.63
CA ALA A 202 -3.34 -14.99 -8.36
C ALA A 202 -4.19 -16.26 -8.56
N ILE A 203 -5.17 -16.22 -9.46
CA ILE A 203 -6.00 -17.39 -9.79
C ILE A 203 -5.13 -18.54 -10.35
N GLU A 204 -4.20 -18.23 -11.25
CA GLU A 204 -3.26 -19.23 -11.78
C GLU A 204 -2.35 -19.84 -10.69
N GLN A 205 -2.04 -19.08 -9.65
CA GLN A 205 -1.27 -19.52 -8.48
C GLN A 205 -2.14 -20.19 -7.40
N GLY A 206 -3.42 -20.47 -7.71
CA GLY A 206 -4.32 -21.24 -6.85
C GLY A 206 -5.10 -20.41 -5.82
N TRP A 207 -5.17 -19.09 -5.99
CA TRP A 207 -6.01 -18.24 -5.16
C TRP A 207 -7.46 -18.23 -5.66
N ASP A 208 -8.40 -18.46 -4.75
CA ASP A 208 -9.83 -18.42 -5.03
C ASP A 208 -10.37 -16.98 -4.94
N SER A 209 -11.04 -16.53 -6.00
CA SER A 209 -11.65 -15.20 -6.05
C SER A 209 -13.05 -15.19 -5.44
N LEU A 210 -13.35 -14.21 -4.60
CA LEU A 210 -14.71 -14.00 -4.10
C LEU A 210 -15.56 -13.18 -5.09
N PRO A 211 -16.90 -13.41 -5.14
CA PRO A 211 -17.75 -12.92 -6.22
C PRO A 211 -18.03 -11.41 -6.20
N TYR A 212 -17.71 -10.69 -5.13
CA TYR A 212 -18.08 -9.28 -4.98
C TYR A 212 -16.93 -8.42 -4.51
N CYS A 213 -16.61 -7.45 -5.36
CA CYS A 213 -15.71 -6.38 -5.00
C CYS A 213 -16.41 -5.35 -4.09
N SER A 214 -15.75 -4.94 -3.00
CA SER A 214 -16.23 -3.89 -2.10
C SER A 214 -15.55 -2.57 -2.43
N GLN A 215 -16.33 -1.50 -2.59
CA GLN A 215 -15.75 -0.15 -2.71
C GLN A 215 -14.81 0.12 -1.53
N GLY A 216 -13.63 0.69 -1.78
CA GLY A 216 -12.65 0.99 -0.72
C GLY A 216 -11.77 -0.19 -0.29
N ARG A 217 -12.23 -1.43 -0.50
CA ARG A 217 -11.58 -2.66 -0.01
C ARG A 217 -11.20 -3.64 -1.11
N GLY A 218 -11.67 -3.43 -2.34
CA GLY A 218 -11.36 -4.32 -3.45
C GLY A 218 -12.06 -5.67 -3.35
N ASN A 219 -11.60 -6.59 -4.20
CA ASN A 219 -12.03 -7.97 -4.23
C ASN A 219 -11.02 -8.82 -3.46
N TYR A 220 -11.53 -9.72 -2.65
CA TYR A 220 -10.73 -10.60 -1.82
C TYR A 220 -10.42 -11.90 -2.55
N PHE A 221 -9.20 -12.38 -2.33
CA PHE A 221 -8.76 -13.69 -2.77
C PHE A 221 -8.24 -14.48 -1.58
N THR A 222 -8.65 -15.73 -1.49
CA THR A 222 -8.33 -16.64 -0.39
C THR A 222 -7.55 -17.84 -0.90
N LYS A 223 -6.74 -18.44 -0.03
CA LYS A 223 -6.06 -19.69 -0.31
C LYS A 223 -6.01 -20.50 0.98
N SER A 224 -6.36 -21.78 0.92
CA SER A 224 -6.69 -22.58 2.12
C SER A 224 -5.54 -22.75 3.11
N ASP A 225 -4.30 -22.62 2.65
CA ASP A 225 -3.06 -22.73 3.42
C ASP A 225 -2.52 -21.39 3.92
N GLU A 226 -3.19 -20.27 3.61
CA GLU A 226 -2.72 -18.92 3.93
C GLU A 226 -3.61 -18.23 4.97
N GLU A 227 -2.97 -17.62 5.98
CA GLU A 227 -3.64 -16.81 7.01
C GLU A 227 -3.71 -15.32 6.62
N TYR A 228 -3.73 -15.05 5.32
CA TYR A 228 -3.95 -13.72 4.76
C TYR A 228 -4.77 -13.79 3.47
N LEU A 229 -5.36 -12.66 3.11
CA LEU A 229 -6.13 -12.48 1.89
C LEU A 229 -5.43 -11.45 1.02
N LEU A 230 -5.42 -11.70 -0.29
CA LEU A 230 -5.02 -10.69 -1.26
C LEU A 230 -6.20 -9.78 -1.57
N MET A 231 -5.93 -8.51 -1.82
CA MET A 231 -6.94 -7.51 -2.16
C MET A 231 -6.57 -6.86 -3.50
N TYR A 232 -7.47 -6.95 -4.47
CA TYR A 232 -7.30 -6.36 -5.80
C TYR A 232 -8.42 -5.37 -6.13
N ASN A 233 -8.14 -4.36 -6.94
CA ASN A 233 -9.17 -3.48 -7.48
C ASN A 233 -9.93 -4.15 -8.65
N SER A 234 -10.90 -3.46 -9.28
CA SER A 234 -11.68 -4.07 -10.38
C SER A 234 -10.88 -4.22 -11.69
N ALA A 235 -9.75 -3.53 -11.81
CA ALA A 235 -8.79 -3.73 -12.89
C ALA A 235 -7.86 -4.93 -12.65
N GLY A 236 -7.96 -5.58 -11.49
CA GLY A 236 -7.12 -6.71 -11.12
C GLY A 236 -5.71 -6.31 -10.68
N SER A 237 -5.46 -5.05 -10.30
CA SER A 237 -4.20 -4.60 -9.69
C SER A 237 -4.25 -4.71 -8.16
N PRO A 238 -3.16 -5.12 -7.49
CA PRO A 238 -3.14 -5.30 -6.05
C PRO A 238 -3.25 -3.94 -5.35
N ILE A 239 -4.05 -3.88 -4.30
CA ILE A 239 -4.28 -2.68 -3.49
C ILE A 239 -3.90 -2.88 -2.02
N GLY A 240 -3.76 -4.12 -1.57
CA GLY A 240 -3.45 -4.44 -0.20
C GLY A 240 -3.50 -5.93 0.11
N ILE A 241 -3.28 -6.23 1.38
CA ILE A 241 -3.53 -7.53 1.99
C ILE A 241 -4.35 -7.35 3.27
N TYR A 242 -5.11 -8.39 3.62
CA TYR A 242 -5.72 -8.52 4.93
C TYR A 242 -5.05 -9.69 5.66
N GLN A 243 -4.49 -9.44 6.84
CA GLN A 243 -3.90 -10.49 7.65
C GLN A 243 -4.90 -10.91 8.73
N LYS A 244 -4.95 -12.21 9.04
CA LYS A 244 -5.72 -12.74 10.16
C LYS A 244 -4.84 -13.55 11.12
N SER A 245 -5.23 -13.59 12.38
CA SER A 245 -4.66 -14.47 13.40
C SER A 245 -5.75 -14.91 14.37
N LEU A 246 -5.69 -16.16 14.81
CA LEU A 246 -6.54 -16.67 15.89
C LEU A 246 -5.93 -16.41 17.27
N GLU A 247 -4.63 -16.09 17.31
CA GLU A 247 -3.92 -15.72 18.53
C GLU A 247 -4.23 -14.27 18.91
N VAL A 248 -4.06 -13.95 20.19
CA VAL A 248 -4.19 -12.57 20.67
C VAL A 248 -3.13 -11.71 19.98
N MET A 249 -3.54 -10.57 19.41
CA MET A 249 -2.63 -9.62 18.76
C MET A 249 -2.78 -8.24 19.36
N ASP A 250 -1.65 -7.55 19.52
CA ASP A 250 -1.60 -6.15 19.94
C ASP A 250 -1.87 -5.20 18.77
N LEU A 251 -1.99 -3.91 19.07
CA LEU A 251 -2.17 -2.88 18.05
C LEU A 251 -1.08 -2.98 16.96
N PRO A 252 -1.43 -2.80 15.68
CA PRO A 252 -2.70 -2.28 15.17
C PRO A 252 -3.83 -3.31 14.97
N TRP A 253 -3.65 -4.56 15.35
CA TRP A 253 -4.62 -5.63 15.12
C TRP A 253 -5.88 -5.47 15.99
N ARG A 254 -7.01 -5.99 15.50
CA ARG A 254 -8.27 -6.01 16.25
C ARG A 254 -8.97 -7.33 16.19
N LYS A 255 -9.53 -7.72 17.34
CA LYS A 255 -10.49 -8.80 17.42
C LYS A 255 -11.78 -8.40 16.72
N ILE A 256 -12.13 -9.11 15.66
CA ILE A 256 -13.28 -8.85 14.80
C ILE A 256 -14.08 -10.16 14.71
N PRO A 257 -15.42 -10.14 14.89
CA PRO A 257 -16.23 -11.36 14.89
C PRO A 257 -16.29 -12.04 13.52
N LYS A 258 -16.20 -11.27 12.44
CA LYS A 258 -16.19 -11.75 11.06
C LYS A 258 -15.72 -10.65 10.09
N LEU A 259 -15.13 -11.05 8.96
CA LEU A 259 -14.82 -10.15 7.86
C LEU A 259 -15.94 -10.20 6.83
N VAL A 260 -16.51 -9.05 6.47
CA VAL A 260 -17.59 -8.93 5.48
C VAL A 260 -17.08 -8.24 4.22
N GLY A 261 -17.31 -8.86 3.07
CA GLY A 261 -16.90 -8.39 1.76
C GLY A 261 -17.99 -7.63 1.00
N GLY A 262 -17.82 -7.53 -0.32
CA GLY A 262 -18.82 -6.92 -1.19
C GLY A 262 -20.15 -7.69 -1.14
N GLY A 263 -21.27 -6.99 -1.34
CA GLY A 263 -22.59 -7.61 -1.32
C GLY A 263 -23.05 -8.11 0.07
N GLY A 264 -22.30 -7.80 1.14
CA GLY A 264 -22.63 -8.21 2.51
C GLY A 264 -22.33 -9.68 2.82
N LEU A 265 -21.56 -10.36 1.97
CA LEU A 265 -21.16 -11.75 2.19
C LEU A 265 -20.00 -11.85 3.17
N ASP A 266 -20.05 -12.86 4.03
CA ASP A 266 -18.96 -13.17 4.95
C ASP A 266 -17.78 -13.76 4.16
N VAL A 267 -16.63 -13.11 4.29
CA VAL A 267 -15.34 -13.50 3.72
C VAL A 267 -14.59 -14.41 4.69
N ILE A 268 -14.64 -14.04 5.98
CA ILE A 268 -14.18 -14.88 7.10
C ILE A 268 -15.33 -14.93 8.09
N THR A 269 -15.77 -16.13 8.45
CA THR A 269 -16.93 -16.35 9.33
C THR A 269 -16.58 -16.40 10.80
N ASP A 270 -15.34 -16.76 11.12
CA ASP A 270 -14.90 -16.98 12.49
C ASP A 270 -14.32 -15.71 13.10
N GLU A 271 -14.41 -15.59 14.42
CA GLU A 271 -13.80 -14.49 15.15
C GLU A 271 -12.27 -14.60 15.08
N HIS A 272 -11.60 -13.50 14.76
CA HIS A 272 -10.14 -13.45 14.59
C HIS A 272 -9.60 -12.06 14.89
N TYR A 273 -8.30 -11.96 15.11
CA TYR A 273 -7.58 -10.70 15.04
C TYR A 273 -7.27 -10.37 13.58
N GLY A 274 -7.60 -9.17 13.14
CA GLY A 274 -7.42 -8.75 11.75
C GLY A 274 -6.80 -7.37 11.60
N VAL A 275 -6.07 -7.20 10.50
CA VAL A 275 -5.49 -5.92 10.10
C VAL A 275 -5.41 -5.82 8.57
N PHE A 276 -5.70 -4.64 8.04
CA PHE A 276 -5.51 -4.28 6.65
C PHE A 276 -4.16 -3.57 6.47
N ILE A 277 -3.47 -3.92 5.39
CA ILE A 277 -2.31 -3.18 4.90
C ILE A 277 -2.61 -2.79 3.46
N TYR A 278 -2.81 -1.49 3.23
CA TYR A 278 -3.02 -0.95 1.89
C TYR A 278 -1.71 -0.35 1.39
N PHE A 279 -1.41 -0.64 0.13
CA PHE A 279 -0.23 -0.12 -0.57
C PHE A 279 -0.53 0.30 -2.01
N GLY A 280 -1.79 0.14 -2.44
CA GLY A 280 -2.32 0.69 -3.69
C GLY A 280 -3.52 1.61 -3.44
N ASP A 281 -4.13 2.08 -4.53
CA ASP A 281 -5.27 2.99 -4.43
C ASP A 281 -6.56 2.26 -4.04
N ASN A 282 -6.80 2.23 -2.74
CA ASN A 282 -7.98 1.58 -2.18
C ASN A 282 -9.24 2.44 -2.34
N ILE A 283 -9.14 3.78 -2.27
CA ILE A 283 -10.28 4.70 -2.32
C ILE A 283 -11.07 4.56 -3.64
N ARG A 284 -10.35 4.38 -4.75
CA ARG A 284 -10.96 4.20 -6.07
C ARG A 284 -11.30 2.74 -6.40
N ALA A 285 -10.80 1.79 -5.61
CA ALA A 285 -11.08 0.38 -5.83
C ALA A 285 -12.60 0.14 -5.83
N CYS A 286 -13.08 -0.41 -6.94
CA CYS A 286 -14.45 -0.83 -7.19
C CYS A 286 -15.51 0.27 -7.07
N LYS A 287 -15.10 1.51 -7.33
CA LYS A 287 -16.01 2.61 -7.59
C LYS A 287 -16.60 2.50 -9.01
N THR A 288 -17.84 2.94 -9.17
CA THR A 288 -18.48 3.03 -10.50
C THR A 288 -17.62 3.89 -11.45
N GLY A 289 -17.22 3.32 -12.59
CA GLY A 289 -16.35 3.98 -13.57
C GLY A 289 -14.86 3.59 -13.52
N GLU A 290 -14.47 2.68 -12.62
CA GLU A 290 -13.16 2.02 -12.73
C GLU A 290 -13.12 1.18 -14.02
N THR A 291 -12.09 1.36 -14.85
CA THR A 291 -11.95 0.61 -16.11
C THR A 291 -11.54 -0.82 -15.79
N ALA A 292 -12.53 -1.71 -15.69
CA ALA A 292 -12.29 -3.13 -15.48
C ALA A 292 -11.51 -3.71 -16.67
N ALA A 293 -10.33 -4.27 -16.40
CA ALA A 293 -9.64 -5.14 -17.33
C ALA A 293 -10.28 -6.53 -17.22
N GLY A 294 -11.17 -6.85 -18.17
CA GLY A 294 -11.38 -8.22 -18.63
C GLY A 294 -11.75 -9.31 -17.62
N SER A 295 -12.42 -9.01 -16.49
CA SER A 295 -12.99 -10.07 -15.64
C SER A 295 -14.30 -10.57 -16.25
N GLY A 296 -14.18 -11.52 -17.19
CA GLY A 296 -15.28 -12.39 -17.57
C GLY A 296 -15.72 -13.21 -16.38
N SER A 297 -16.67 -12.72 -15.60
CA SER A 297 -17.42 -13.55 -14.66
C SER A 297 -18.21 -14.59 -15.46
N PRO A 298 -18.03 -15.90 -15.22
CA PRO A 298 -18.82 -16.94 -15.88
C PRO A 298 -20.29 -16.95 -15.44
N TYR A 299 -20.67 -16.10 -14.48
CA TYR A 299 -22.06 -15.94 -14.01
C TYR A 299 -22.66 -14.57 -14.34
N GLY A 300 -21.94 -13.72 -15.07
CA GLY A 300 -22.48 -12.49 -15.66
C GLY A 300 -22.94 -12.74 -17.09
N GLY A 301 -24.20 -13.16 -17.27
CA GLY A 301 -24.82 -13.14 -18.60
C GLY A 301 -24.77 -11.73 -19.23
N PRO A 302 -25.01 -11.58 -20.55
CA PRO A 302 -24.73 -10.35 -21.32
C PRO A 302 -25.51 -9.08 -20.93
N ALA A 303 -26.21 -9.06 -19.80
CA ALA A 303 -27.15 -8.00 -19.43
C ALA A 303 -26.52 -6.78 -18.74
N SER A 304 -25.27 -6.86 -18.24
CA SER A 304 -24.66 -5.75 -17.49
C SER A 304 -23.90 -4.72 -18.35
N ALA A 305 -23.88 -4.88 -19.67
CA ALA A 305 -23.33 -3.89 -20.61
C ALA A 305 -24.40 -2.99 -21.26
N ALA A 306 -25.66 -3.06 -20.84
CA ALA A 306 -26.67 -2.11 -21.28
C ALA A 306 -26.56 -0.82 -20.46
N ARG A 307 -25.83 0.17 -20.99
CA ARG A 307 -26.14 1.58 -20.67
C ARG A 307 -27.64 1.75 -20.85
N SER A 308 -28.34 2.25 -19.84
CA SER A 308 -29.68 2.77 -20.01
C SER A 308 -29.61 3.91 -21.03
N THR A 309 -29.87 3.61 -22.30
CA THR A 309 -30.13 4.62 -23.31
C THR A 309 -31.36 5.40 -22.85
N PRO A 310 -31.34 6.74 -22.83
CA PRO A 310 -32.54 7.52 -22.60
C PRO A 310 -33.60 7.08 -23.61
N THR A 311 -34.78 6.69 -23.15
CA THR A 311 -35.93 6.46 -24.04
C THR A 311 -36.11 7.68 -24.94
N PRO A 312 -36.17 7.53 -26.28
CA PRO A 312 -36.43 8.65 -27.17
C PRO A 312 -37.77 9.28 -26.80
N TYR A 313 -37.78 10.60 -26.61
CA TYR A 313 -39.02 11.34 -26.50
C TYR A 313 -39.79 11.21 -27.83
N VAL A 314 -40.97 10.60 -27.79
CA VAL A 314 -41.87 10.52 -28.94
C VAL A 314 -42.86 11.67 -28.82
N GLU A 315 -42.82 12.58 -29.79
CA GLU A 315 -43.74 13.71 -29.86
C GLU A 315 -45.17 13.18 -30.15
N PRO A 316 -46.23 13.67 -29.44
CA PRO A 316 -47.58 13.18 -29.64
C PRO A 316 -48.07 13.38 -31.08
N THR A 317 -48.57 12.32 -31.71
CA THR A 317 -49.19 12.42 -33.05
C THR A 317 -50.48 13.23 -32.98
N ALA A 318 -50.62 14.22 -33.86
CA ALA A 318 -51.82 15.04 -33.95
C ALA A 318 -53.03 14.19 -34.38
N THR A 319 -54.13 14.32 -33.65
CA THR A 319 -55.41 13.65 -33.96
C THR A 319 -55.95 14.14 -35.31
N PRO A 320 -56.31 13.26 -36.25
CA PRO A 320 -56.90 13.68 -37.51
C PRO A 320 -58.29 14.28 -37.28
N LEU A 321 -58.56 15.39 -37.96
CA LEU A 321 -59.88 16.02 -38.00
C LEU A 321 -60.88 15.10 -38.72
N PRO A 322 -62.14 15.01 -38.24
CA PRO A 322 -63.20 14.27 -38.93
C PRO A 322 -63.39 14.82 -40.34
N THR A 323 -63.50 13.92 -41.32
CA THR A 323 -64.00 14.25 -42.66
C THR A 323 -65.50 14.01 -42.69
N ASP A 324 -66.22 14.93 -43.35
CA ASP A 324 -67.69 15.11 -43.36
C ASP A 324 -68.53 13.84 -43.54
#